data_AF-A0A3S0SW44-F1
#
_entry.id   AF-A0A3S0SW44-F1
#
_cell.length_a   1.000
_cell.length_b   1.000
_cell.length_c   1.000
_cell.angle_alpha   90.00
_cell.angle_beta   90.00
_cell.angle_gamma   90.00
#
_symmetry.space_group_name_H-M   'P 1'
#
loop_
_entity.id
_entity.type
_entity.pdbx_description
1 polymer ?
#
loop_
_entity_poly.entity_id
_entity_poly.type
_entity_poly.pdbx_seq_one_letter_code
_entity_poly.pdbx_strand_id
1 'polypeptide(L)'
;MRFFVMGLAAAGILASTASVQAQTIRLDDRGFSFRFGPNDRRGDVEGKRASCEVYARIAQVQADANNRFRCGYRGPRWDSDLRGHFMWCRWAPRRAIFDEQRGRAEQLQDCFNRLGDFDDRR
;
A
#
# COMPACT_ATOMS: atom_id res chain seq x y z
N MET A 1 -67.85 -24.64 13.92
CA MET A 1 -67.13 -23.90 12.87
C MET A 1 -65.66 -23.80 13.29
N ARG A 2 -64.74 -24.28 12.44
CA ARG A 2 -63.32 -24.45 12.75
C ARG A 2 -62.60 -23.10 12.72
N PHE A 3 -62.05 -22.67 13.84
CA PHE A 3 -61.18 -21.50 13.91
C PHE A 3 -59.81 -21.83 13.32
N PHE A 4 -59.43 -21.11 12.27
CA PHE A 4 -58.11 -21.18 11.63
C PHE A 4 -57.06 -20.62 12.59
N VAL A 5 -56.10 -21.43 13.01
CA VAL A 5 -54.87 -20.98 13.66
C VAL A 5 -53.95 -20.44 12.56
N MET A 6 -53.87 -19.12 12.42
CA MET A 6 -52.85 -18.48 11.58
C MET A 6 -51.50 -18.60 12.28
N GLY A 7 -50.59 -19.36 11.66
CA GLY A 7 -49.23 -19.55 12.13
C GLY A 7 -48.44 -18.24 12.14
N LEU A 8 -47.75 -17.99 13.25
CA LEU A 8 -46.71 -16.98 13.36
C LEU A 8 -45.53 -17.40 12.49
N ALA A 9 -45.43 -16.84 11.28
CA ALA A 9 -44.19 -16.88 10.51
C ALA A 9 -43.20 -15.91 11.17
N ALA A 10 -42.34 -16.43 12.04
CA ALA A 10 -41.18 -15.70 12.50
C ALA A 10 -40.25 -15.46 11.30
N ALA A 11 -40.32 -14.25 10.73
CA ALA A 11 -39.37 -13.79 9.74
C ALA A 11 -38.00 -13.66 10.42
N GLY A 12 -37.19 -14.72 10.33
CA GLY A 12 -35.80 -14.69 10.76
C GLY A 12 -35.06 -13.63 9.95
N ILE A 13 -34.62 -12.57 10.62
CA ILE A 13 -33.73 -11.57 10.04
C ILE A 13 -32.42 -12.30 9.73
N LEU A 14 -32.18 -12.61 8.45
CA LEU A 14 -30.88 -13.06 7.97
C LEU A 14 -29.92 -11.88 8.12
N ALA A 15 -29.29 -11.76 9.29
CA ALA A 15 -28.14 -10.91 9.50
C ALA A 15 -27.05 -11.41 8.55
N SER A 16 -26.97 -10.79 7.39
CA SER A 16 -25.92 -11.03 6.41
C SER A 16 -24.65 -10.48 7.02
N THR A 17 -23.87 -11.34 7.69
CA THR A 17 -22.52 -11.01 8.16
C THR A 17 -21.66 -10.86 6.91
N ALA A 18 -21.73 -9.67 6.29
CA ALA A 18 -20.81 -9.28 5.25
C ALA A 18 -19.40 -9.44 5.82
N SER A 19 -18.71 -10.48 5.37
CA SER A 19 -17.37 -10.80 5.83
C SER A 19 -16.48 -9.69 5.31
N VAL A 20 -16.03 -8.80 6.19
CA VAL A 20 -15.03 -7.79 5.85
C VAL A 20 -13.73 -8.55 5.56
N GLN A 21 -13.51 -8.90 4.29
CA GLN A 21 -12.27 -9.51 3.87
C GLN A 21 -11.21 -8.41 3.90
N ALA A 22 -10.39 -8.42 4.95
CA ALA A 22 -9.16 -7.65 4.98
C ALA A 22 -8.32 -8.08 3.75
N GLN A 23 -8.26 -7.21 2.74
CA GLN A 23 -7.46 -7.49 1.54
C GLN A 23 -6.00 -7.48 1.97
N THR A 24 -5.33 -8.63 1.88
CA THR A 24 -3.89 -8.70 2.13
C THR A 24 -3.17 -7.84 1.09
N ILE A 25 -2.31 -6.92 1.54
CA ILE A 25 -1.42 -6.20 0.64
C ILE A 25 -0.46 -7.24 0.06
N ARG A 26 -0.63 -7.58 -1.23
CA ARG A 26 0.33 -8.44 -1.92
C ARG A 26 1.53 -7.59 -2.30
N LEU A 27 2.65 -7.80 -1.62
CA LEU A 27 3.95 -7.31 -2.06
C LEU A 27 4.44 -8.26 -3.15
N ASP A 28 4.72 -7.75 -4.36
CA ASP A 28 5.39 -8.52 -5.40
C ASP A 28 6.90 -8.38 -5.22
N ASP A 29 7.47 -9.29 -4.46
CA ASP A 29 8.91 -9.32 -4.19
C ASP A 29 9.70 -9.81 -5.41
N ARG A 30 9.06 -10.47 -6.39
CA ARG A 30 9.69 -11.24 -7.49
C ARG A 30 10.83 -12.17 -7.03
N GLY A 31 10.78 -12.63 -5.77
CA GLY A 31 11.86 -13.42 -5.16
C GLY A 31 13.16 -12.64 -4.89
N PHE A 32 13.11 -11.30 -4.89
CA PHE A 32 14.24 -10.44 -4.60
C PHE A 32 14.65 -10.56 -3.12
N SER A 33 15.89 -10.99 -2.90
CA SER A 33 16.49 -10.98 -1.58
C SER A 33 17.13 -9.62 -1.32
N PHE A 34 16.71 -8.95 -0.25
CA PHE A 34 17.36 -7.75 0.29
C PHE A 34 18.76 -8.02 0.88
N ARG A 35 19.28 -9.25 0.71
CA ARG A 35 20.55 -9.68 1.24
C ARG A 35 21.69 -9.04 0.47
N PHE A 36 22.53 -8.35 1.23
CA PHE A 36 23.82 -7.83 0.77
C PHE A 36 24.77 -9.01 0.49
N GLY A 37 25.55 -8.89 -0.57
CA GLY A 37 26.53 -9.89 -0.98
C GLY A 37 27.72 -9.95 -0.02
N PRO A 38 28.55 -11.01 -0.09
CA PRO A 38 29.69 -11.22 0.80
C PRO A 38 30.69 -10.05 0.85
N ASN A 39 30.74 -9.25 -0.21
CA ASN A 39 31.69 -8.15 -0.41
C ASN A 39 31.16 -6.78 0.05
N ASP A 40 29.95 -6.68 0.59
CA ASP A 40 29.40 -5.40 1.03
C ASP A 40 30.01 -4.99 2.40
N ARG A 41 30.92 -3.99 2.38
CA ARG A 41 31.64 -3.45 3.56
C ARG A 41 30.68 -3.16 4.73
N ARG A 42 30.96 -3.71 5.93
CA ARG A 42 30.09 -3.67 7.12
C ARG A 42 30.01 -2.30 7.85
N GLY A 43 30.89 -1.35 7.56
CA GLY A 43 31.12 -0.16 8.41
C GLY A 43 30.05 0.95 8.37
N ASP A 44 29.31 1.10 7.27
CA ASP A 44 28.42 2.28 7.05
C ASP A 44 26.91 1.98 7.06
N VAL A 45 26.51 0.76 7.46
CA VAL A 45 25.43 0.10 6.72
C VAL A 45 24.35 -0.62 7.53
N GLU A 46 24.53 -1.15 8.73
CA GLU A 46 23.47 -2.01 9.30
C GLU A 46 22.12 -1.28 9.48
N GLY A 47 22.12 -0.10 10.11
CA GLY A 47 20.91 0.71 10.27
C GLY A 47 20.36 1.26 8.94
N LYS A 48 21.21 1.55 7.96
CA LYS A 48 20.78 2.03 6.63
C LYS A 48 20.22 0.91 5.76
N ARG A 49 20.74 -0.31 5.90
CA ARG A 49 20.32 -1.51 5.14
C ARG A 49 18.90 -1.92 5.49
N ALA A 50 18.59 -2.08 6.78
CA ALA A 50 17.23 -2.35 7.24
C ALA A 50 16.27 -1.23 6.83
N SER A 51 16.73 0.02 6.90
CA SER A 51 15.94 1.19 6.46
C SER A 51 15.65 1.17 4.95
N CYS A 52 16.55 0.64 4.12
CA CYS A 52 16.36 0.57 2.67
C CYS A 52 15.41 -0.52 2.21
N GLU A 53 15.37 -1.67 2.91
CA GLU A 53 14.33 -2.67 2.66
C GLU A 53 12.94 -2.09 2.96
N VAL A 54 12.78 -1.47 4.13
CA VAL A 54 11.52 -0.84 4.54
C VAL A 54 11.13 0.26 3.55
N TYR A 55 12.07 1.13 3.17
CA TYR A 55 11.85 2.15 2.15
C TYR A 55 11.36 1.54 0.83
N ALA A 56 12.01 0.48 0.33
CA ALA A 56 11.67 -0.13 -0.94
C ALA A 56 10.26 -0.74 -0.95
N ARG A 57 9.85 -1.39 0.15
CA ARG A 57 8.47 -1.93 0.28
C ARG A 57 7.43 -0.83 0.37
N ILE A 58 7.67 0.21 1.18
CA ILE A 58 6.80 1.40 1.22
C ILE A 58 6.72 2.02 -0.18
N ALA A 59 7.84 2.03 -0.90
CA ALA A 59 7.91 2.56 -2.25
C ALA A 59 7.04 1.80 -3.24
N GLN A 60 7.16 0.49 -3.27
CA GLN A 60 6.28 -0.35 -4.07
C GLN A 60 4.80 -0.14 -3.73
N VAL A 61 4.42 -0.21 -2.45
CA VAL A 61 3.00 -0.08 -2.03
C VAL A 61 2.41 1.26 -2.46
N GLN A 62 3.16 2.35 -2.30
CA GLN A 62 2.71 3.67 -2.73
C GLN A 62 2.64 3.80 -4.27
N ALA A 63 3.51 3.12 -5.02
CA ALA A 63 3.42 3.05 -6.48
C ALA A 63 2.20 2.25 -6.94
N ASP A 64 1.93 1.13 -6.29
CA ASP A 64 0.74 0.31 -6.53
C ASP A 64 -0.54 1.10 -6.21
N ALA A 65 -0.54 1.91 -5.15
CA ALA A 65 -1.64 2.80 -4.83
C ALA A 65 -1.84 3.88 -5.91
N ASN A 66 -0.76 4.54 -6.37
CA ASN A 66 -0.80 5.49 -7.49
C ASN A 66 -1.45 4.87 -8.74
N ASN A 67 -1.12 3.62 -9.06
CA ASN A 67 -1.69 2.88 -10.18
C ASN A 67 -3.16 2.49 -9.93
N ARG A 68 -3.46 1.90 -8.76
CA ARG A 68 -4.80 1.43 -8.36
C ARG A 68 -5.82 2.55 -8.38
N PHE A 69 -5.44 3.72 -7.87
CA PHE A 69 -6.31 4.88 -7.73
C PHE A 69 -6.18 5.89 -8.88
N ARG A 70 -5.41 5.53 -9.94
CA ARG A 70 -5.24 6.34 -11.16
C ARG A 70 -4.79 7.78 -10.88
N CYS A 71 -3.89 7.95 -9.90
CA CYS A 71 -3.36 9.26 -9.51
C CYS A 71 -2.50 9.91 -10.60
N GLY A 72 -1.96 9.11 -11.52
CA GLY A 72 -1.30 9.60 -12.74
C GLY A 72 0.16 10.01 -12.58
N TYR A 73 0.76 9.82 -11.41
CA TYR A 73 2.18 10.10 -11.22
C TYR A 73 3.06 9.08 -11.94
N ARG A 74 4.21 9.54 -12.46
CA ARG A 74 5.11 8.76 -13.34
C ARG A 74 6.58 8.98 -12.98
N GLY A 75 7.44 8.17 -13.59
CA GLY A 75 8.90 8.26 -13.45
C GLY A 75 9.45 7.31 -12.37
N PRO A 76 10.78 7.30 -12.15
CA PRO A 76 11.44 6.33 -11.27
C PRO A 76 10.89 6.29 -9.83
N ARG A 77 10.40 7.44 -9.33
CA ARG A 77 9.74 7.57 -8.03
C ARG A 77 8.46 6.71 -7.89
N TRP A 78 7.80 6.44 -9.00
CA TRP A 78 6.50 5.77 -9.08
C TRP A 78 6.56 4.42 -9.80
N ASP A 79 7.77 3.89 -10.00
CA ASP A 79 7.98 2.51 -10.45
C ASP A 79 7.52 1.53 -9.36
N SER A 80 6.86 0.43 -9.75
CA SER A 80 6.44 -0.62 -8.82
C SER A 80 7.55 -1.64 -8.54
N ASP A 81 8.70 -1.54 -9.19
CA ASP A 81 9.88 -2.37 -8.93
C ASP A 81 10.60 -1.95 -7.64
N LEU A 82 10.42 -2.74 -6.59
CA LEU A 82 11.10 -2.54 -5.31
C LEU A 82 12.63 -2.61 -5.41
N ARG A 83 13.18 -3.33 -6.41
CA ARG A 83 14.63 -3.45 -6.59
C ARG A 83 15.24 -2.09 -6.96
N GLY A 84 14.58 -1.33 -7.83
CA GLY A 84 14.99 0.03 -8.18
C GLY A 84 15.07 0.93 -6.94
N HIS A 85 14.03 0.89 -6.10
CA HIS A 85 13.96 1.67 -4.86
C HIS A 85 15.06 1.28 -3.86
N PHE A 86 15.28 -0.02 -3.68
CA PHE A 86 16.34 -0.51 -2.80
C PHE A 86 17.72 -0.08 -3.29
N MET A 87 18.00 -0.21 -4.59
CA MET A 87 19.29 0.16 -5.18
C MET A 87 19.57 1.66 -5.06
N TRP A 88 18.57 2.51 -5.28
CA TRP A 88 18.70 3.95 -5.05
C TRP A 88 18.99 4.27 -3.58
N CYS A 89 18.22 3.68 -2.65
CA CYS A 89 18.33 3.98 -1.22
C CYS A 89 19.71 3.67 -0.64
N ARG A 90 20.36 2.60 -1.13
CA ARG A 90 21.73 2.22 -0.71
C ARG A 90 22.73 3.37 -0.85
N TRP A 91 22.57 4.19 -1.88
CA TRP A 91 23.49 5.29 -2.20
C TRP A 91 22.96 6.66 -1.79
N ALA A 92 21.65 6.79 -1.57
CA ALA A 92 21.04 8.04 -1.11
C ALA A 92 21.46 8.40 0.33
N PRO A 93 21.69 9.68 0.66
CA PRO A 93 21.86 10.10 2.05
C PRO A 93 20.53 9.95 2.82
N ARG A 94 20.58 9.74 4.15
CA ARG A 94 19.37 9.54 4.96
C ARG A 94 18.32 10.62 4.76
N ARG A 95 18.72 11.89 4.69
CA ARG A 95 17.83 13.03 4.41
C ARG A 95 17.02 12.84 3.12
N ALA A 96 17.65 12.35 2.05
CA ALA A 96 16.98 12.15 0.77
C ALA A 96 15.94 11.02 0.86
N ILE A 97 16.21 9.98 1.64
CA ILE A 97 15.23 8.89 1.88
C ILE A 97 13.98 9.46 2.59
N PHE A 98 14.17 10.29 3.62
CA PHE A 98 13.07 10.96 4.31
C PHE A 98 12.30 11.90 3.38
N ASP A 99 13.00 12.71 2.59
CA ASP A 99 12.39 13.64 1.63
C ASP A 99 11.58 12.90 0.54
N GLU A 100 12.09 11.78 0.04
CA GLU A 100 11.36 10.95 -0.93
C GLU A 100 10.10 10.32 -0.32
N GLN A 101 10.17 9.77 0.90
CA GLN A 101 8.97 9.22 1.54
C GLN A 101 7.91 10.29 1.78
N ARG A 102 8.32 11.46 2.28
CA ARG A 102 7.42 12.60 2.50
C ARG A 102 6.79 13.07 1.20
N GLY A 103 7.58 13.32 0.16
CA GLY A 103 7.08 13.81 -1.12
C GLY A 103 6.10 12.84 -1.79
N ARG A 104 6.31 11.52 -1.62
CA ARG A 104 5.37 10.51 -2.13
C ARG A 104 4.09 10.44 -1.32
N ALA A 105 4.18 10.55 0.01
CA ALA A 105 3.01 10.62 0.88
C ALA A 105 2.15 11.86 0.57
N GLU A 106 2.78 13.03 0.38
CA GLU A 106 2.10 14.28 0.02
C GLU A 106 1.39 14.16 -1.35
N GLN A 107 2.07 13.62 -2.36
CA GLN A 107 1.49 13.40 -3.70
C GLN A 107 0.29 12.44 -3.65
N LEU A 108 0.38 11.34 -2.89
CA LEU A 108 -0.76 10.43 -2.73
C LEU A 108 -1.90 11.05 -1.92
N GLN A 109 -1.60 11.81 -0.88
CA GLN A 109 -2.62 12.49 -0.10
C GLN A 109 -3.40 13.48 -0.97
N ASP A 110 -2.71 14.26 -1.80
CA ASP A 110 -3.35 15.16 -2.78
C ASP A 110 -4.28 14.38 -3.73
N CYS A 111 -3.82 13.24 -4.26
CA CYS A 111 -4.65 12.38 -5.07
C CYS A 111 -5.89 11.87 -4.32
N PHE A 112 -5.73 11.38 -3.09
CA PHE A 112 -6.83 10.82 -2.32
C PHE A 112 -7.83 11.89 -1.87
N ASN A 113 -7.37 13.11 -1.61
CA ASN A 113 -8.25 14.25 -1.36
C ASN A 113 -9.15 14.50 -2.58
N ARG A 114 -8.60 14.51 -3.81
CA ARG A 114 -9.40 14.65 -5.03
C ARG A 114 -10.39 13.50 -5.26
N LEU A 115 -10.10 12.29 -4.77
CA LEU A 115 -11.01 11.15 -4.87
C LEU A 115 -12.09 11.16 -3.78
N GLY A 116 -11.79 11.73 -2.61
CA GLY A 116 -12.73 11.88 -1.50
C GLY A 116 -13.59 13.14 -1.59
N ASP A 117 -13.20 14.10 -2.43
CA ASP A 117 -13.98 15.28 -2.78
C ASP A 117 -15.13 14.88 -3.73
N PHE A 118 -16.10 14.14 -3.17
CA PHE A 118 -17.39 13.91 -3.79
C PHE A 118 -18.21 15.20 -3.65
N ASP A 119 -17.82 16.24 -4.37
CA ASP A 119 -18.69 17.40 -4.53
C ASP A 119 -19.94 16.90 -5.27
N ASP A 120 -21.10 16.93 -4.57
CA ASP A 120 -22.44 16.47 -4.96
C ASP A 120 -23.03 17.25 -6.16
N ARG A 121 -22.25 17.49 -7.21
CA ARG A 121 -22.69 18.19 -8.42
C ARG A 121 -22.25 17.42 -9.67
N ARG A 122 -22.98 16.36 -9.97
CA ARG A 122 -23.09 15.82 -11.32
C ARG A 122 -24.53 15.51 -11.67
#